data_AF-A0A529FGN9-F1
#
_entry.id   AF-A0A529FGN9-F1
#
_cell.length_a   1.000
_cell.length_b   1.000
_cell.length_c   1.000
_cell.angle_alpha   90.00
_cell.angle_beta   90.00
_cell.angle_gamma   90.00
#
_symmetry.space_group_name_H-M   'P 1'
#
loop_
_entity.id
_entity.type
_entity.pdbx_description
1 polymer ?
#
loop_
_entity_poly.entity_id
_entity_poly.type
_entity_poly.pdbx_seq_one_letter_code
_entity_poly.pdbx_strand_id
1 'polypeptide(L)'
;MYYQLYELNHAALQPARVYADAVRMFYTNPLNPIAHTPWGRSVAATAELFERTTRRYGKPQFGLDKTVVDWKSVDVSEKTVWSK
;
A
#
# COMPACT_ATOMS: atom_id res chain seq x y z
N MET A 1 -9.15 -21.23 -14.13
CA MET A 1 -9.21 -20.14 -15.14
C MET A 1 -9.52 -18.77 -14.53
N TYR A 2 -10.51 -18.62 -13.64
CA TYR A 2 -10.85 -17.31 -13.04
C TYR A 2 -9.70 -16.61 -12.28
N TYR A 3 -8.84 -17.37 -11.59
CA TYR A 3 -7.67 -16.80 -10.91
C TYR A 3 -6.65 -16.17 -11.87
N GLN A 4 -6.46 -16.75 -13.06
CA GLN A 4 -5.55 -16.19 -14.07
C GLN A 4 -6.07 -14.86 -14.60
N LEU A 5 -7.39 -14.73 -14.79
CA LEU A 5 -8.02 -13.48 -15.18
C LEU A 5 -7.87 -12.40 -14.08
N TYR A 6 -7.97 -12.79 -12.81
CA TYR A 6 -7.73 -11.91 -11.67
C TYR A 6 -6.28 -11.40 -11.62
N GLU A 7 -5.30 -12.29 -11.77
CA GLU A 7 -3.88 -11.92 -11.84
C GLU A 7 -3.57 -11.07 -13.08
N LEU A 8 -4.20 -11.37 -14.22
CA LEU A 8 -4.05 -10.57 -15.45
C LEU A 8 -4.60 -9.15 -15.28
N ASN A 9 -5.74 -8.97 -14.60
CA ASN A 9 -6.25 -7.62 -14.27
C ASN A 9 -5.25 -6.85 -13.39
N HIS A 10 -4.64 -7.50 -12.40
CA HIS A 10 -3.63 -6.85 -11.56
C HIS A 10 -2.37 -6.47 -12.32
N ALA A 11 -1.91 -7.34 -13.22
CA ALA A 11 -0.78 -7.07 -14.11
C ALA A 11 -1.10 -5.91 -15.06
N ALA A 12 -2.30 -5.88 -15.63
CA ALA A 12 -2.76 -4.82 -16.53
C ALA A 12 -2.81 -3.44 -15.84
N LEU A 13 -3.05 -3.40 -14.52
CA LEU A 13 -3.05 -2.16 -13.74
C LEU A 13 -1.66 -1.66 -13.32
N GLN A 14 -0.58 -2.42 -13.55
CA GLN A 14 0.77 -1.99 -13.16
C GLN A 14 1.20 -0.65 -13.80
N PRO A 15 1.03 -0.42 -15.12
CA PRO A 15 1.43 0.85 -15.74
C PRO A 15 0.62 2.04 -15.19
N ALA A 16 -0.68 1.84 -14.95
CA ALA A 16 -1.55 2.87 -14.39
C ALA A 16 -1.12 3.28 -12.98
N ARG A 17 -0.60 2.33 -12.17
CA ARG A 17 -0.04 2.64 -10.85
C ARG A 17 1.25 3.45 -10.94
N VAL A 18 2.16 3.12 -11.86
CA VAL A 18 3.38 3.90 -12.10
C VAL A 18 3.02 5.34 -12.50
N TYR A 19 2.01 5.50 -13.36
CA TYR A 19 1.48 6.82 -13.72
C TYR A 19 0.89 7.55 -12.50
N ALA A 20 0.09 6.88 -11.67
CA ALA A 20 -0.45 7.47 -10.44
C ALA A 20 0.65 7.92 -9.47
N ASP A 21 1.72 7.14 -9.31
CA ASP A 21 2.88 7.54 -8.52
C ASP A 21 3.57 8.79 -9.08
N ALA A 22 3.71 8.90 -10.41
CA ALA A 22 4.27 10.08 -11.06
C ALA A 22 3.38 11.32 -10.88
N VAL A 23 2.06 11.17 -11.03
CA VAL A 23 1.09 12.24 -10.75
C VAL A 23 1.19 12.69 -9.30
N ARG A 24 1.21 11.76 -8.35
CA ARG A 24 1.37 12.07 -6.93
C ARG A 24 2.67 12.85 -6.68
N MET A 25 3.79 12.41 -7.25
CA MET A 25 5.09 13.09 -7.13
C MET A 25 5.05 14.51 -7.71
N PHE A 26 4.42 14.69 -8.88
CA PHE A 26 4.31 16.00 -9.51
C PHE A 26 3.45 16.98 -8.71
N TYR A 27 2.30 16.53 -8.19
CA TYR A 27 1.36 17.36 -7.44
C TYR A 27 1.74 17.55 -5.95
N THR A 28 2.77 16.84 -5.47
CA THR A 28 3.35 17.05 -4.14
C THR A 28 4.68 17.81 -4.18
N ASN A 29 5.24 18.06 -5.37
CA ASN A 29 6.49 18.79 -5.52
C ASN A 29 6.33 20.25 -5.09
N PRO A 30 7.10 20.76 -4.11
CA PRO A 30 7.03 22.17 -3.66
C PRO A 30 7.32 23.19 -4.76
N LEU A 31 8.07 22.81 -5.80
CA LEU A 31 8.37 23.66 -6.96
C LEU A 31 7.16 23.82 -7.90
N ASN A 32 6.13 22.98 -7.74
CA ASN A 32 4.90 23.10 -8.49
C ASN A 32 3.96 24.12 -7.81
N PRO A 33 3.64 25.25 -8.45
CA PRO A 33 2.86 26.33 -7.81
C PRO A 33 1.45 25.90 -7.41
N ILE A 34 0.91 24.82 -8.01
CA ILE A 34 -0.42 24.31 -7.67
C ILE A 34 -0.40 23.22 -6.58
N ALA A 35 0.76 22.75 -6.13
CA ALA A 35 0.87 21.63 -5.19
C ALA A 35 0.12 21.86 -3.86
N HIS A 36 0.19 23.08 -3.33
CA HIS A 36 -0.43 23.43 -2.05
C HIS A 36 -1.88 23.92 -2.18
N THR A 37 -2.40 24.04 -3.41
CA THR A 37 -3.79 24.42 -3.63
C THR A 37 -4.74 23.28 -3.23
N PRO A 38 -6.01 23.56 -2.88
CA PRO A 38 -7.01 22.51 -2.65
C PRO A 38 -7.13 21.52 -3.82
N TRP A 39 -7.00 22.02 -5.05
CA TRP A 39 -7.02 21.20 -6.26
C TRP A 39 -5.83 20.26 -6.33
N GLY A 40 -4.60 20.79 -6.22
CA GLY A 40 -3.38 19.98 -6.29
C GLY A 40 -3.31 18.90 -5.20
N ARG A 41 -3.71 19.25 -3.98
CA ARG A 41 -3.84 18.27 -2.88
C ARG A 41 -4.87 17.19 -3.18
N SER A 42 -6.02 17.54 -3.75
CA SER A 42 -7.07 16.57 -4.13
C SER A 42 -6.59 15.61 -5.22
N VAL A 43 -5.87 16.12 -6.24
CA VAL A 43 -5.30 15.29 -7.31
C VAL A 43 -4.25 14.33 -6.75
N ALA A 44 -3.33 14.82 -5.93
CA ALA A 44 -2.31 13.98 -5.28
C ALA A 44 -2.93 12.88 -4.42
N ALA A 45 -3.94 13.22 -3.60
CA ALA A 45 -4.65 12.27 -2.76
C ALA A 45 -5.40 11.21 -3.58
N THR A 46 -6.04 11.61 -4.69
CA THR A 46 -6.73 10.67 -5.58
C THR A 46 -5.75 9.70 -6.23
N ALA A 47 -4.59 10.19 -6.68
CA ALA A 47 -3.54 9.35 -7.25
C ALA A 47 -2.97 8.35 -6.21
N GLU A 48 -2.76 8.80 -4.98
CA GLU A 48 -2.35 7.93 -3.87
C GLU A 48 -3.41 6.85 -3.55
N LEU A 49 -4.69 7.23 -3.48
CA LEU A 49 -5.77 6.28 -3.25
C LEU A 49 -5.85 5.24 -4.37
N PHE A 50 -5.72 5.66 -5.63
CA PHE A 50 -5.72 4.74 -6.78
C PHE A 50 -4.57 3.74 -6.68
N GLU A 51 -3.36 4.20 -6.40
CA GLU A 51 -2.19 3.35 -6.23
C GLU A 51 -2.41 2.33 -5.10
N ARG A 52 -2.82 2.80 -3.93
CA ARG A 52 -2.99 1.94 -2.75
C ARG A 52 -4.10 0.92 -2.91
N THR A 53 -5.20 1.27 -3.57
CA THR A 53 -6.36 0.38 -3.75
C THR A 53 -6.14 -0.68 -4.82
N THR A 54 -5.24 -0.43 -5.78
CA THR A 54 -4.92 -1.37 -6.86
C THR A 54 -3.62 -2.14 -6.64
N ARG A 55 -2.82 -1.76 -5.65
CA ARG A 55 -1.62 -2.49 -5.23
C ARG A 55 -1.98 -3.76 -4.46
N ARG A 56 -1.24 -4.84 -4.74
CA ARG A 56 -1.23 -6.05 -3.92
C ARG A 56 -0.21 -5.88 -2.81
N TYR A 57 -0.65 -6.06 -1.57
CA TYR A 57 0.24 -6.12 -0.41
C TYR A 57 0.50 -7.58 -0.05
N GLY A 58 1.76 -7.89 0.23
CA GLY A 58 2.11 -9.15 0.88
C GLY A 58 1.59 -9.19 2.32
N LYS A 59 1.52 -10.37 2.92
CA LYS A 59 1.25 -10.51 4.35
C LYS A 59 2.38 -9.78 5.11
N PRO A 60 2.09 -8.77 5.96
CA PRO A 60 3.11 -8.15 6.78
C PRO A 60 3.60 -9.13 7.86
N GLN A 61 4.77 -8.85 8.42
CA GLN A 61 5.22 -9.55 9.63
C GLN A 61 4.23 -9.29 10.77
N PHE A 62 4.06 -10.26 11.67
CA PHE A 62 3.18 -10.09 12.83
C PHE A 62 3.63 -8.93 13.74
N GLY A 63 4.95 -8.71 13.86
CA GLY A 63 5.52 -7.50 14.46
C GLY A 63 5.34 -7.41 15.98
N LEU A 64 5.08 -8.54 16.65
CA LEU A 64 4.96 -8.62 18.11
C LEU A 64 5.92 -9.69 18.63
N ASP A 65 7.08 -9.25 19.13
CA ASP A 65 8.13 -10.16 19.63
C ASP A 65 7.96 -10.51 21.11
N LYS A 66 7.41 -9.58 21.90
CA LYS A 66 7.16 -9.76 23.33
C LYS A 66 5.81 -9.15 23.72
N THR A 67 5.19 -9.74 24.74
CA THR A 67 4.00 -9.19 25.39
C THR A 67 4.10 -9.35 26.90
N VAL A 68 3.15 -8.79 27.63
CA VAL A 68 3.05 -8.94 29.09
C VAL A 68 1.87 -9.85 29.42
N VAL A 69 2.15 -10.92 30.17
CA VAL A 69 1.14 -11.82 30.75
C VAL A 69 1.45 -11.93 32.24
N ASP A 70 0.45 -11.69 33.09
CA ASP A 70 0.60 -11.71 34.56
C ASP A 70 1.82 -10.94 35.06
N TRP A 71 1.98 -9.70 34.56
CA TRP A 71 3.09 -8.79 34.91
C TRP A 71 4.49 -9.29 34.53
N LYS A 72 4.59 -10.34 33.71
CA LYS A 72 5.86 -10.87 33.21
C LYS A 72 5.97 -10.66 31.71
N SER A 73 7.14 -10.21 31.26
CA SER A 73 7.45 -10.14 29.83
C SER A 73 7.67 -11.57 29.31
N VAL A 74 6.89 -11.95 28.30
CA VAL A 74 6.96 -13.26 27.65
C VAL A 74 7.22 -13.09 26.16
N ASP A 75 7.98 -14.02 25.59
CA ASP A 75 8.26 -14.05 24.15
C ASP A 75 7.05 -14.57 23.38
N VAL A 76 6.79 -13.97 22.23
CA VAL A 76 5.70 -14.36 21.32
C VAL A 76 6.32 -15.12 20.15
N SER A 77 5.75 -16.28 19.81
CA SER A 77 6.16 -17.07 18.64
C SER A 77 5.03 -17.18 17.64
N GLU A 78 5.30 -16.80 16.38
CA GLU A 78 4.34 -16.92 15.30
C GLU A 78 4.33 -18.34 14.74
N LYS A 79 3.13 -18.94 14.64
CA LYS A 79 2.92 -20.22 13.95
C LYS A 79 2.13 -20.00 12.67
N THR A 80 2.78 -20.23 11.52
CA THR A 80 2.09 -20.21 10.22
C THR A 80 1.35 -21.52 10.02
N VAL A 81 0.01 -21.48 10.05
CA VAL A 81 -0.85 -22.67 9.86
C VAL A 81 -1.09 -23.03 8.40
N TRP A 82 -0.85 -22.09 7.48
CA TRP A 82 -0.97 -22.28 6.04
C TRP A 82 -0.07 -21.29 5.31
N SER A 83 0.64 -21.77 4.29
CA SER A 83 1.38 -20.95 3.32
C SER A 83 1.00 -21.41 1.91
N LYS A 84 0.93 -20.45 0.98
CA LYS A 84 0.71 -20.72 -0.44
C LYS A 84 1.98 -21.24 -1.10
#